data_AF-A0A520HQP1-F1
#
_entry.id   AF-A0A520HQP1-F1
#
_cell.length_a   1.000
_cell.length_b   1.000
_cell.length_c   1.000
_cell.angle_alpha   90.00
_cell.angle_beta   90.00
_cell.angle_gamma   90.00
#
_symmetry.space_group_name_H-M   'P 1'
#
loop_
_entity.id
_entity.type
_entity.pdbx_description
1 polymer ?
#
loop_
_entity_poly.entity_id
_entity_poly.type
_entity_poly.pdbx_seq_one_letter_code
_entity_poly.pdbx_strand_id
1 'polypeptide(L)' 'MDPRLLQAYNDELVYLREAAREFGEEHQTVAGRLGLQSPAEVDPHVERLLEGVAFLGARVQLKLRDQFPDFTQHLLHA' A
#
# COMPACT_ATOMS: atom_id res chain seq x y z
N MET A 1 -12.77 -0.89 -15.61
CA MET A 1 -11.86 -0.65 -14.46
C MET A 1 -12.39 0.57 -13.73
N ASP A 2 -12.46 0.52 -12.40
CA ASP A 2 -12.90 1.66 -11.58
C ASP A 2 -11.93 2.84 -11.78
N PRO A 3 -12.38 4.05 -12.17
CA PRO A 3 -11.51 5.19 -12.38
C PRO A 3 -10.77 5.63 -11.10
N ARG A 4 -11.32 5.33 -9.91
CA ARG A 4 -10.71 5.63 -8.60
C ARG A 4 -9.51 4.74 -8.30
N LEU A 5 -9.37 3.62 -9.01
CA LEU A 5 -8.31 2.63 -8.76
C LEU A 5 -6.91 3.19 -9.00
N LEU A 6 -6.74 4.01 -10.03
CA LEU A 6 -5.43 4.61 -10.32
C LEU A 6 -4.97 5.53 -9.19
N GLN A 7 -5.89 6.34 -8.66
CA GLN A 7 -5.60 7.23 -7.54
C GLN A 7 -5.28 6.42 -6.28
N ALA A 8 -6.15 5.47 -5.91
CA ALA A 8 -5.94 4.62 -4.75
C ALA A 8 -4.63 3.82 -4.84
N TYR A 9 -4.26 3.35 -6.03
CA TYR A 9 -2.98 2.68 -6.28
C TYR A 9 -1.78 3.60 -6.04
N ASN A 10 -1.81 4.82 -6.58
CA ASN A 10 -0.71 5.77 -6.40
C ASN A 10 -0.57 6.17 -4.93
N ASP A 11 -1.69 6.42 -4.24
CA ASP A 11 -1.70 6.76 -2.81
C ASP A 11 -1.11 5.61 -1.98
N GLU A 12 -1.53 4.37 -2.24
CA GLU A 12 -1.02 3.17 -1.56
C GLU A 12 0.46 2.91 -1.87
N LEU A 13 0.91 3.15 -3.10
CA LEU A 13 2.31 2.97 -3.50
C LEU A 13 3.23 3.97 -2.80
N VAL A 14 2.81 5.23 -2.68
CA VAL A 14 3.55 6.24 -1.91
C VAL A 14 3.65 5.81 -0.46
N TYR A 15 2.53 5.42 0.16
CA TYR A 15 2.49 4.93 1.53
C TYR A 15 3.44 3.73 1.75
N LEU A 16 3.41 2.73 0.87
CA LEU A 16 4.26 1.54 1.00
C LEU A 16 5.76 1.86 0.86
N ARG A 17 6.13 2.80 -0.01
CA ARG A 17 7.53 3.24 -0.15
C ARG A 17 8.00 3.98 1.10
N GLU A 18 7.17 4.86 1.66
CA GLU A 18 7.49 5.57 2.90
C GLU A 18 7.62 4.59 4.07
N ALA A 19 6.67 3.67 4.24
CA ALA A 19 6.72 2.64 5.26
C ALA A 19 7.93 1.69 5.10
N ALA A 20 8.28 1.32 3.87
CA ALA A 20 9.45 0.50 3.58
C ALA A 20 10.76 1.22 3.93
N ARG A 21 10.83 2.54 3.68
CA ARG A 21 11.97 3.38 4.07
C ARG A 21 12.10 3.45 5.60
N GLU A 22 11.02 3.74 6.30
CA GLU A 22 10.99 3.80 7.77
C GLU A 22 11.40 2.46 8.39
N PHE A 23 10.84 1.35 7.90
CA PHE A 23 11.25 0.00 8.28
C PHE A 23 12.74 -0.26 8.00
N GLY A 24 13.23 0.25 6.87
CA GLY A 24 14.64 0.19 6.47
C GLY A 24 15.58 0.84 7.47
N GLU A 25 15.19 2.04 7.93
CA GLU A 25 15.93 2.86 8.89
C GLU A 25 15.94 2.23 10.29
N GLU A 26 14.81 1.69 10.74
CA GLU A 26 14.67 1.06 12.06
C GLU A 26 15.33 -0.32 12.15
N HIS A 27 15.35 -1.08 11.04
CA HIS A 27 15.76 -2.48 11.01
C HIS A 27 16.82 -2.78 9.96
N GLN A 28 17.97 -2.08 10.04
CA GLN A 28 19.08 -2.19 9.09
C GLN A 28 19.50 -3.63 8.72
N THR A 29 19.58 -4.56 9.68
CA THR A 29 19.96 -5.95 9.41
C THR A 29 18.93 -6.70 8.56
N VAL A 30 17.63 -6.40 8.74
CA VAL A 30 16.54 -7.04 8.01
C VAL A 30 16.35 -6.35 6.66
N ALA A 31 16.35 -5.02 6.64
CA ALA A 31 16.39 -4.19 5.44
C ALA A 31 17.54 -4.62 4.52
N GLY A 32 18.70 -4.85 5.12
CA GLY A 32 19.75 -5.82 4.81
C GLY A 32 19.44 -6.79 3.69
N ARG A 33 18.65 -7.76 4.12
CA ARG A 33 18.31 -8.99 3.41
C ARG A 33 17.16 -8.78 2.44
N LEU A 34 16.37 -7.73 2.64
CA LEU A 34 15.22 -7.38 1.81
C LEU A 34 15.56 -6.41 0.68
N GLY A 35 16.79 -5.91 0.59
CA GLY A 35 17.18 -4.94 -0.44
C GLY A 35 16.60 -3.54 -0.23
N LEU A 36 16.26 -3.17 1.01
CA LEU A 36 15.62 -1.89 1.38
C LEU A 36 16.62 -0.82 1.87
N GLN A 37 17.91 -1.03 1.66
CA GLN A 37 18.97 -0.33 2.40
C GLN A 37 19.39 1.01 1.83
N SER A 38 19.10 1.29 0.57
CA SER A 38 19.51 2.54 -0.04
C SER A 38 18.48 3.03 -1.08
N PRO A 39 18.03 4.29 -0.99
CA PRO A 39 17.17 4.89 -2.01
C PRO A 39 17.84 4.97 -3.39
N ALA A 40 19.17 4.83 -3.46
CA ALA A 40 19.92 4.84 -4.72
C ALA A 40 19.95 3.49 -5.44
N GLU A 41 19.63 2.38 -4.77
CA GLU A 41 19.81 1.02 -5.29
C GLU A 41 18.73 0.08 -4.75
N VAL A 42 17.46 0.46 -4.97
CA VAL A 42 16.32 -0.42 -4.69
C VAL A 42 16.28 -1.50 -5.77
N ASP A 43 16.25 -2.76 -5.35
CA ASP A 43 16.13 -3.89 -6.26
C ASP A 43 14.83 -3.76 -7.10
N PRO A 44 14.90 -3.80 -8.44
CA PRO A 44 13.72 -3.70 -9.32
C PRO A 44 12.63 -4.73 -9.02
N HIS A 45 12.98 -5.90 -8.47
CA HIS A 45 12.02 -6.94 -8.08
C HIS A 45 11.28 -6.58 -6.79
N VAL A 46 11.96 -5.93 -5.85
CA VAL A 46 11.33 -5.41 -4.61
C VAL A 46 10.38 -4.29 -4.98
N GLU A 47 10.78 -3.40 -5.88
CA GLU A 47 9.92 -2.32 -6.35
C GLU A 47 8.65 -2.85 -7.03
N ARG A 48 8.77 -3.81 -7.94
CA ARG A 48 7.61 -4.47 -8.57
C ARG A 48 6.73 -5.22 -7.56
N LEU A 49 7.32 -5.77 -6.49
CA LEU A 49 6.55 -6.39 -5.42
C LEU A 49 5.73 -5.34 -4.67
N LEU A 50 6.32 -4.19 -4.33
CA LEU A 50 5.61 -3.07 -3.71
C LEU A 50 4.48 -2.56 -4.60
N GLU A 51 4.71 -2.42 -5.92
CA GLU A 51 3.66 -2.07 -6.88
C GLU A 51 2.52 -3.12 -6.90
N GLY A 52 2.85 -4.41 -6.89
CA GLY A 52 1.86 -5.48 -6.84
C GLY A 52 1.02 -5.45 -5.56
N VAL A 53 1.67 -5.24 -4.41
CA VAL A 53 0.99 -5.11 -3.11
C VAL A 53 0.13 -3.85 -3.08
N ALA A 54 0.63 -2.72 -3.59
CA ALA A 54 -0.13 -1.47 -3.70
C ALA A 54 -1.41 -1.67 -4.53
N PHE A 55 -1.31 -2.39 -5.66
CA PHE A 55 -2.46 -2.69 -6.50
C PHE A 55 -3.52 -3.54 -5.77
N LEU A 56 -3.09 -4.56 -5.02
CA LEU A 56 -4.01 -5.38 -4.23
C LEU A 56 -4.63 -4.58 -3.07
N GLY A 57 -3.83 -3.78 -2.36
CA GLY A 57 -4.27 -2.91 -1.27
C GLY A 57 -5.30 -1.89 -1.73
N ALA A 58 -5.04 -1.21 -2.86
CA ALA A 58 -5.97 -0.26 -3.46
C ALA A 58 -7.34 -0.89 -3.79
N ARG A 59 -7.36 -2.13 -4.29
CA ARG A 59 -8.62 -2.85 -4.55
C ARG A 59 -9.39 -3.16 -3.27
N VAL A 60 -8.70 -3.55 -2.22
CA VAL A 60 -9.30 -3.80 -0.90
C VAL A 60 -9.86 -2.49 -0.32
N GLN A 61 -9.08 -1.41 -0.34
CA GLN A 61 -9.51 -0.10 0.13
C GLN A 61 -10.77 0.38 -0.59
N LEU A 62 -10.82 0.29 -1.92
CA LEU A 62 -12.01 0.69 -2.67
C LEU A 62 -13.23 -0.13 -2.28
N LYS A 63 -13.08 -1.46 -2.15
CA LYS A 63 -14.17 -2.34 -1.75
C LYS A 63 -14.67 -2.01 -0.33
N LEU A 64 -13.77 -1.69 0.60
CA LEU A 64 -14.13 -1.27 1.95
C LEU A 64 -14.86 0.07 1.95
N ARG A 65 -14.37 1.06 1.19
CA ARG A 65 -15.00 2.38 1.06
C ARG A 65 -16.40 2.29 0.46
N ASP A 66 -16.62 1.38 -0.49
CA ASP A 66 -17.94 1.18 -1.08
C ASP A 66 -18.93 0.51 -0.10
N GLN A 67 -18.45 -0.33 0.83
CA GLN A 67 -19.30 -1.01 1.84
C GLN A 67 -19.55 -0.17 3.10
N PHE A 68 -18.72 0.83 3.36
CA PHE A 68 -18.80 1.63 4.58
C PHE A 68 -20.12 2.43 4.72
N PRO A 69 -20.66 3.08 3.67
CA PRO A 69 -21.94 3.77 3.74
C PRO A 69 -23.07 2.83 4.15
N ASP A 70 -23.15 1.67 3.51
CA ASP A 70 -24.17 0.65 3.81
C ASP A 70 -24.06 0.23 5.27
N PHE A 71 -22.85 -0.08 5.76
CA PHE A 71 -22.64 -0.45 7.16
C PHE A 71 -23.14 0.63 8.14
N THR A 72 -22.78 1.89 7.90
CA THR A 72 -23.20 3.00 8.78
C THR A 72 -24.71 3.27 8.72
N GLN A 73 -25.34 3.11 7.55
CA GLN A 73 -26.80 3.23 7.42
C GLN A 73 -27.52 2.14 8.22
N HIS A 74 -27.06 0.89 8.15
CA HIS A 74 -27.65 -0.19 8.94
C HIS A 74 -27.51 0.06 10.45
N LEU A 75 -26.39 0.62 10.93
CA LEU A 75 -26.24 0.96 12.35
C LEU A 75 -27.15 2.12 12.80
N LEU A 76 -27.46 3.08 11.93
CA LEU A 76 -28.32 4.22 12.26
C LEU A 76 -29.82 3.90 12.16
N HIS A 77 -30.19 2.86 11.40
CA HIS A 77 -31.58 2.45 11.18
C HIS A 77 -31.98 1.17 11.94
N ALA A 78 -31.07 0.59 12.74
CA ALA A 78 -31.34 -0.51 13.67
C ALA A 78 -31.64 0.01 15.07
#